data_AF-A0A811MJM4-F1
#
_entry.id   AF-A0A811MJM4-F1
#
_cell.length_a   1.000
_cell.length_b   1.000
_cell.length_c   1.000
_cell.angle_alpha   90.00
_cell.angle_beta   90.00
_cell.angle_gamma   90.00
#
_symmetry.space_group_name_H-M   'P 1'
#
loop_
_entity.id
_entity.type
_entity.pdbx_description
1 polymer ?
#
loop_
_entity_poly.entity_id
_entity_poly.type
_entity_poly.pdbx_seq_one_letter_code
_entity_poly.pdbx_strand_id
1 'polypeptide(L)' 'MGKDISLGRFWCFCRMVYVPMAYIYGKKFVGPITPTILAIRNEIYNIPYNEINWNKARNSCAKEDLIYRPS' A
#
# COMPACT_ATOMS: atom_id res chain seq x y z
N MET A 1 -13.07 -25.33 5.23
CA MET A 1 -13.09 -25.67 3.79
C MET A 1 -12.76 -24.41 3.00
N GLY A 2 -11.47 -24.14 2.79
CA GLY A 2 -11.02 -22.91 2.12
C GLY A 2 -11.33 -22.97 0.63
N LYS A 3 -11.99 -21.93 0.11
CA LYS A 3 -12.14 -21.76 -1.34
C LYS A 3 -10.87 -21.11 -1.86
N ASP A 4 -10.15 -21.76 -2.77
CA ASP A 4 -8.97 -21.16 -3.39
C ASP A 4 -9.34 -19.85 -4.10
N ILE A 5 -8.77 -18.76 -3.59
CA ILE A 5 -8.90 -17.41 -4.11
C ILE A 5 -8.00 -17.30 -5.34
N SER A 6 -8.48 -17.80 -6.47
CA SER A 6 -7.80 -17.68 -7.75
C SER A 6 -8.02 -16.27 -8.33
N LEU A 7 -6.94 -15.64 -8.81
CA LEU A 7 -7.00 -14.32 -9.47
C LEU A 7 -8.03 -14.30 -10.63
N GLY A 8 -8.25 -15.44 -11.29
CA GLY A 8 -9.25 -15.64 -12.34
C GLY A 8 -10.73 -15.56 -11.90
N ARG A 9 -11.03 -15.51 -10.60
CA ARG A 9 -12.40 -15.37 -10.06
C ARG A 9 -12.74 -13.97 -9.54
N PHE A 10 -11.76 -13.05 -9.47
CA PHE A 10 -12.02 -11.65 -9.10
C PHE A 10 -12.78 -10.90 -10.20
N TRP A 11 -13.40 -9.77 -9.84
CA TRP A 11 -13.91 -8.81 -10.81
C TRP A 11 -12.80 -8.29 -11.74
N CYS A 12 -13.11 -8.02 -13.01
CA CYS A 12 -12.10 -7.74 -14.04
C CYS A 12 -11.23 -6.52 -13.72
N PHE A 13 -11.82 -5.40 -13.28
CA PHE A 13 -11.07 -4.21 -12.89
C PHE A 13 -10.17 -4.46 -11.68
N CYS A 14 -10.61 -5.26 -10.69
CA CYS A 14 -9.73 -5.66 -9.59
C CYS A 14 -8.49 -6.42 -10.09
N ARG A 15 -8.63 -7.32 -11.08
CA ARG A 15 -7.45 -7.98 -11.69
C ARG A 15 -6.51 -6.96 -12.34
N MET A 16 -7.07 -6.04 -13.14
CA MET A 16 -6.27 -5.04 -13.86
C MET A 16 -5.46 -4.12 -12.93
N VAL A 17 -5.94 -3.84 -11.72
CA VAL A 17 -5.22 -3.03 -10.72
C VAL A 17 -4.27 -3.88 -9.86
N TYR A 18 -4.76 -4.96 -9.26
CA TYR A 18 -3.98 -5.72 -8.27
C TYR A 18 -2.85 -6.55 -8.89
N VAL A 19 -2.97 -7.02 -10.14
CA VAL A 19 -1.90 -7.80 -10.79
C VAL A 19 -0.61 -6.99 -11.02
N PRO A 20 -0.62 -5.80 -11.67
CA PRO A 20 0.59 -5.00 -11.81
C PRO A 20 1.10 -4.47 -10.46
N MET A 21 0.21 -4.14 -9.52
CA MET A 21 0.60 -3.73 -8.16
C MET A 21 1.35 -4.85 -7.42
N ALA A 22 0.87 -6.10 -7.51
CA ALA A 22 1.54 -7.25 -6.91
C ALA A 22 2.91 -7.53 -7.54
N TYR A 23 3.06 -7.36 -8.85
CA TYR A 23 4.36 -7.48 -9.53
C TYR A 23 5.38 -6.43 -9.04
N ILE A 24 4.96 -5.15 -8.96
CA ILE A 24 5.79 -4.04 -8.47
C ILE A 24 6.19 -4.26 -7.00
N TYR A 25 5.23 -4.68 -6.17
CA TYR A 25 5.45 -5.00 -4.76
C TYR A 25 6.42 -6.18 -4.57
N GLY A 26 6.23 -7.27 -5.32
CA GLY A 26 7.12 -8.44 -5.30
C GLY A 26 8.55 -8.11 -5.74
N LYS A 27 8.70 -7.24 -6.75
CA LYS A 27 10.00 -6.70 -7.20
C LYS A 27 10.63 -5.74 -6.18
N LYS A 28 9.86 -5.23 -5.21
CA LYS A 28 10.26 -4.14 -4.30
C LYS A 28 10.84 -2.94 -5.05
N PHE A 29 10.21 -2.57 -6.17
CA PHE A 29 10.72 -1.50 -7.02
C PHE A 29 10.67 -0.15 -6.30
N VAL A 30 11.80 0.56 -6.27
CA VAL A 30 11.94 1.91 -5.70
C VAL A 30 12.56 2.81 -6.76
N GLY A 31 11.95 3.96 -7.01
CA GLY A 31 12.48 4.98 -7.93
C GLY A 31 13.64 5.79 -7.32
N PRO A 32 14.29 6.67 -8.11
CA PRO A 32 15.34 7.54 -7.61
C PRO A 32 14.80 8.49 -6.52
N ILE A 33 15.53 8.64 -5.43
CA ILE A 33 15.19 9.57 -4.34
C ILE A 33 15.68 10.97 -4.74
N THR A 34 14.80 11.78 -5.31
CA THR A 34 15.09 13.17 -5.67
C THR A 34 14.91 14.12 -4.47
N PRO A 35 15.43 15.36 -4.53
CA PRO A 35 15.17 16.37 -3.50
C PRO A 35 13.68 16.61 -3.25
N THR A 36 12.85 16.54 -4.29
CA THR A 36 11.38 16.63 -4.17
C THR A 36 10.78 15.50 -3.33
N ILE A 37 11.27 14.26 -3.49
CA ILE A 37 10.82 13.13 -2.66
C ILE A 37 11.24 13.33 -1.19
N LEU A 38 12.40 13.93 -0.92
CA LEU A 38 12.83 14.27 0.44
C LEU A 38 11.97 15.38 1.06
N ALA A 39 11.59 16.40 0.28
CA ALA A 39 10.68 17.45 0.74
C ALA A 39 9.29 16.88 1.09
N ILE A 40 8.69 16.10 0.18
CA ILE A 40 7.38 15.45 0.39
C ILE A 40 7.37 14.60 1.67
N ARG A 41 8.45 13.86 1.95
CA ARG A 41 8.57 13.04 3.18
C ARG A 41 8.53 13.85 4.47
N ASN A 42 8.96 15.11 4.45
CA ASN A 42 8.88 16.00 5.61
C ASN A 42 7.52 16.72 5.70
N GLU A 43 6.77 16.80 4.59
CA GLU A 43 5.47 17.46 4.51
C GLU A 43 4.32 16.53 4.92
N ILE A 44 4.31 15.28 4.43
CA ILE A 44 3.16 14.37 4.59
C ILE A 44 3.15 13.54 5.89
N TYR A 45 4.22 13.62 6.70
CA TYR A 45 4.36 12.82 7.92
C TYR A 45 4.65 13.71 9.14
N ASN A 46 3.84 13.55 10.19
CA ASN A 46 3.96 14.30 11.45
C ASN A 46 5.16 13.86 12.33
N ILE A 47 5.92 12.84 11.91
CA ILE A 47 7.10 12.32 12.61
C ILE A 47 8.25 12.14 11.60
N PRO A 48 9.52 12.19 12.02
CA PRO A 48 10.66 12.01 11.12
C PRO A 48 10.55 10.71 10.32
N TYR A 49 10.73 10.77 9.00
CA TYR A 49 10.52 9.63 8.09
C TYR A 49 11.29 8.36 8.51
N ASN A 50 12.47 8.54 9.11
CA ASN A 50 13.34 7.46 9.56
C ASN A 50 12.87 6.77 10.85
N GLU A 51 11.95 7.38 11.61
CA GLU A 51 11.37 6.87 12.85
C GLU A 51 10.01 6.16 12.64
N ILE A 52 9.47 6.21 11.42
CA ILE A 52 8.17 5.60 11.08
C ILE A 52 8.26 4.07 11.20
N ASN A 53 7.49 3.50 12.11
CA ASN A 53 7.30 2.05 12.21
C ASN A 53 6.33 1.55 11.13
N TRP A 54 6.85 1.31 9.94
CA TRP A 54 6.09 0.80 8.78
C TRP A 54 5.36 -0.52 9.05
N ASN A 55 5.89 -1.39 9.92
CA ASN A 55 5.22 -2.66 10.27
C ASN A 55 3.89 -2.44 11.00
N LYS A 56 3.81 -1.40 11.86
CA LYS A 56 2.59 -0.96 12.55
C LYS A 56 1.65 -0.21 11.61
N ALA A 57 2.20 0.57 10.67
CA ALA A 57 1.43 1.37 9.73
C ALA A 57 0.59 0.56 8.71
N ARG A 58 0.92 -0.73 8.47
CA ARG A 58 0.19 -1.59 7.52
C ARG A 58 -1.33 -1.68 7.77
N ASN A 59 -1.75 -1.55 9.03
CA ASN A 59 -3.16 -1.64 9.43
C ASN A 59 -3.70 -0.29 9.96
N SER A 60 -2.97 0.82 9.80
CA SER A 60 -3.46 2.15 10.18
C SER A 60 -4.20 2.81 9.01
N CYS A 61 -5.45 3.17 9.25
CA CYS A 61 -6.29 3.97 8.37
C CYS A 61 -7.02 5.02 9.23
N ALA A 62 -7.35 6.18 8.67
CA ALA A 62 -8.21 7.15 9.36
C ALA A 62 -9.59 6.53 9.60
N LYS A 63 -10.25 6.87 10.71
CA LYS A 63 -11.54 6.25 11.06
C LYS A 63 -12.65 6.68 10.11
N GLU A 64 -12.49 7.89 9.59
CA GLU A 64 -13.37 8.63 8.71
C GLU A 64 -13.38 8.02 7.29
N ASP A 65 -12.28 7.41 6.86
CA ASP A 65 -12.11 6.77 5.54
C ASP A 65 -12.53 5.29 5.51
N LEU A 66 -12.84 4.68 6.67
CA LEU A 66 -13.15 3.26 6.80
C LEU A 66 -14.58 2.90 6.35
N ILE A 67 -14.80 2.86 5.04
CA ILE A 67 -16.05 2.40 4.41
C ILE A 67 -16.32 0.92 4.71
N TYR A 68 -15.27 0.09 4.81
CA TYR A 68 -15.37 -1.32 5.17
C TYR A 68 -14.33 -1.64 6.26
N ARG A 69 -14.73 -2.33 7.33
CA ARG A 69 -13.83 -2.71 8.41
C ARG A 69 -12.92 -3.85 7.94
N PRO A 70 -11.59 -3.76 8.08
CA PRO A 70 -10.72 -4.91 7.84
C PRO A 70 -11.09 -6.06 8.78
N SER A 71 -11.24 -7.26 8.21
CA SER A 71 -11.62 -8.51 8.88
C SER A 71 -10.46 -9.14 9.64
#